data_AF-A0A6N9DMF3-F1
#
_entry.id   AF-A0A6N9DMF3-F1
#
_cell.length_a   1.000
_cell.length_b   1.000
_cell.length_c   1.000
_cell.angle_alpha   90.00
_cell.angle_beta   90.00
_cell.angle_gamma   90.00
#
_symmetry.space_group_name_H-M   'P 1'
#
loop_
_entity.id
_entity.type
_entity.pdbx_description
1 polymer ?
#
loop_
_entity_poly.entity_id
_entity_poly.type
_entity_poly.pdbx_seq_one_letter_code
_entity_poly.pdbx_strand_id
1 'polypeptide(L)' 'EAVERCVKALGMVNGTPDFTSQPAVINGFSDLMVEVFGENGKHARSAVGMGSLPNGIAVEIELIVQLKDDA' A
#
# COMPACT_ATOMS: atom_id res chain seq x y z
N GLU A 1 12.61 8.41 11.56
CA GLU A 1 11.69 9.50 11.98
C GLU A 1 11.49 10.60 10.94
N ALA A 2 12.01 10.47 9.71
CA ALA A 2 11.91 11.49 8.65
C ALA A 2 10.57 11.49 7.87
N VAL A 3 9.77 10.43 7.97
CA VAL A 3 8.46 10.38 7.32
C VAL A 3 7.47 11.19 8.14
N GLU A 4 6.82 12.17 7.51
CA GLU A 4 5.74 12.93 8.10
C GLU A 4 4.41 12.21 7.92
N ARG A 5 4.14 11.75 6.68
CA ARG A 5 2.84 11.16 6.31
C ARG A 5 2.92 10.18 5.13
N CYS A 6 2.12 9.12 5.17
CA CYS A 6 1.81 8.30 4.01
C CYS A 6 0.74 9.02 3.14
N VAL A 7 1.09 9.41 1.92
CA VAL A 7 0.19 10.17 1.05
C VAL A 7 -0.68 9.23 0.21
N LYS A 8 -0.05 8.27 -0.47
CA LYS A 8 -0.74 7.33 -1.36
C LYS A 8 -0.05 5.96 -1.35
N ALA A 9 -0.85 4.90 -1.41
CA ALA A 9 -0.40 3.55 -1.70
C ALA A 9 -1.03 3.02 -2.99
N LEU A 10 -0.22 2.40 -3.85
CA LEU A 10 -0.67 1.54 -4.94
C LEU A 10 -0.34 0.10 -4.58
N GLY A 11 -1.38 -0.69 -4.29
CA GLY A 11 -1.27 -2.12 -4.01
C GLY A 11 -1.58 -2.95 -5.25
N MET A 12 -0.65 -3.80 -5.64
CA MET A 12 -0.75 -4.71 -6.76
C MET A 12 -0.79 -6.13 -6.22
N VAL A 13 -1.87 -6.87 -6.54
CA VAL A 13 -2.08 -8.23 -6.04
C VAL A 13 -2.01 -9.20 -7.22
N ASN A 14 -1.04 -10.10 -7.17
CA ASN A 14 -0.91 -11.17 -8.15
C ASN A 14 -2.06 -12.18 -7.95
N GLY A 15 -2.81 -12.47 -9.01
CA GLY A 15 -3.94 -13.37 -8.91
C GLY A 15 -4.58 -13.69 -10.26
N THR A 16 -5.53 -14.62 -10.23
CA THR A 16 -6.34 -14.94 -11.41
C THR A 16 -7.32 -13.80 -11.71
N PRO A 17 -7.82 -13.71 -12.95
CA PRO A 17 -8.85 -12.72 -13.32
C PRO A 17 -10.13 -12.78 -12.48
N ASP A 18 -10.45 -13.96 -11.92
CA ASP A 18 -11.65 -14.18 -11.11
C ASP A 18 -11.50 -13.72 -9.65
N PHE A 19 -10.27 -13.47 -9.19
CA PHE A 19 -10.04 -12.94 -7.86
C PHE A 19 -10.40 -11.45 -7.82
N THR A 20 -11.30 -11.07 -6.91
CA THR A 20 -11.84 -9.70 -6.80
C THR A 20 -11.66 -9.09 -5.41
N SER A 21 -10.95 -9.77 -4.51
CA SER A 21 -10.73 -9.36 -3.12
C SER A 21 -9.41 -8.62 -2.89
N GLN A 22 -8.81 -8.03 -3.93
CA GLN A 22 -7.58 -7.23 -3.82
C GLN A 22 -7.67 -6.13 -2.74
N PRO A 23 -8.80 -5.39 -2.58
CA PRO A 23 -8.90 -4.40 -1.52
C PRO A 23 -8.72 -4.99 -0.12
N ALA A 24 -9.21 -6.22 0.13
CA ALA A 24 -9.06 -6.89 1.41
C ALA A 24 -7.61 -7.34 1.66
N VAL A 25 -6.90 -7.78 0.62
CA VAL A 25 -5.47 -8.11 0.72
C VAL A 25 -4.64 -6.88 1.11
N ILE A 26 -4.90 -5.73 0.47
CA ILE A 26 -4.15 -4.50 0.75
C ILE A 26 -4.55 -3.88 2.11
N ASN A 27 -5.67 -4.27 2.73
CA ASN A 27 -5.98 -3.83 4.10
C ASN A 27 -4.87 -4.21 5.08
N GLY A 28 -4.22 -5.36 4.93
CA GLY A 28 -3.10 -5.73 5.80
C GLY A 28 -1.96 -4.71 5.82
N PHE A 29 -1.66 -4.10 4.66
CA PHE A 29 -0.72 -2.99 4.60
C PHE A 29 -1.31 -1.70 5.19
N SER A 30 -2.55 -1.36 4.82
CA SER A 30 -3.18 -0.12 5.28
C SER A 30 -3.33 -0.07 6.80
N ASP A 31 -3.74 -1.17 7.41
CA ASP A 31 -3.92 -1.31 8.86
C ASP A 31 -2.58 -1.19 9.57
N LEU A 32 -1.52 -1.82 9.04
CA LEU A 32 -0.16 -1.68 9.58
C LEU A 32 0.34 -0.22 9.53
N MET A 33 0.09 0.50 8.44
CA MET A 33 0.52 1.91 8.35
C MET A 33 -0.21 2.77 9.39
N VAL A 34 -1.50 2.53 9.63
CA VAL A 34 -2.27 3.23 10.67
C VAL A 34 -1.81 2.82 12.08
N GLU A 35 -1.49 1.54 12.30
CA GLU A 35 -0.94 1.06 13.58
C GLU A 35 0.38 1.74 13.92
N VAL A 36 1.29 1.87 12.93
CA VAL A 36 2.64 2.42 13.13
C VAL A 36 2.65 3.96 13.15
N PHE A 37 1.91 4.60 12.25
CA PHE A 37 1.96 6.06 12.04
C PHE A 37 0.71 6.81 12.54
N GLY A 38 -0.28 6.12 13.10
CA GLY A 38 -1.52 6.72 13.58
C GLY A 38 -2.30 7.41 12.46
N GLU A 39 -2.79 8.62 12.72
CA GLU A 39 -3.51 9.44 11.73
C GLU A 39 -2.67 9.72 10.47
N ASN A 40 -1.34 9.86 10.63
CA ASN A 40 -0.42 10.08 9.50
C ASN A 40 -0.19 8.82 8.66
N GLY A 41 -0.64 7.66 9.14
CA GLY A 41 -0.69 6.42 8.38
C GLY A 41 -1.87 6.34 7.41
N LYS A 42 -2.90 7.19 7.56
CA LYS A 42 -4.07 7.19 6.66
C LYS A 42 -3.71 7.83 5.30
N HIS A 43 -3.92 7.06 4.23
CA HIS A 43 -3.51 7.40 2.87
C HIS A 43 -4.61 7.15 1.84
N ALA A 44 -4.52 7.84 0.70
CA ALA A 44 -5.27 7.47 -0.49
C ALA A 44 -4.77 6.12 -1.04
N ARG A 45 -5.64 5.33 -1.67
CA ARG A 45 -5.29 3.96 -2.08
C ARG A 45 -5.87 3.54 -3.41
N SER A 46 -5.08 2.78 -4.17
CA SER A 46 -5.55 1.92 -5.26
C SER A 46 -5.16 0.48 -4.96
N ALA A 47 -6.07 -0.47 -5.16
CA ALA A 47 -5.82 -1.90 -5.00
C ALA A 47 -6.28 -2.61 -6.28
N VAL A 48 -5.34 -3.17 -7.04
CA VAL A 48 -5.57 -3.68 -8.39
C VAL A 48 -5.02 -5.09 -8.55
N GLY A 49 -5.68 -5.88 -9.41
CA GLY A 49 -5.21 -7.20 -9.80
C GLY A 49 -4.13 -7.13 -10.87
N MET A 50 -3.13 -8.00 -10.75
CA MET A 50 -2.08 -8.20 -11.75
C MET A 50 -2.04 -9.68 -12.16
N GLY A 51 -1.88 -9.94 -13.45
CA GLY A 51 -1.75 -11.32 -13.96
C GLY A 51 -0.40 -11.96 -13.63
N SER A 52 0.61 -11.15 -13.31
CA SER A 52 1.89 -11.58 -12.74
C SER A 52 2.60 -10.40 -12.09
N LEU A 53 3.53 -10.69 -11.17
CA LEU A 53 4.45 -9.72 -10.57
C LEU A 53 5.90 -10.25 -10.67
N PRO A 54 6.92 -9.39 -10.59
CA PRO A 54 8.32 -9.81 -10.61
C PRO A 54 8.62 -10.89 -9.58
N ASN A 55 9.42 -11.89 -9.96
CA ASN A 55 9.76 -13.06 -9.13
C ASN A 55 8.57 -13.89 -8.63
N GLY A 56 7.36 -13.67 -9.17
CA GLY A 56 6.17 -14.39 -8.73
C GLY A 56 5.70 -14.03 -7.33
N ILE A 57 6.04 -12.84 -6.82
CA ILE A 57 5.55 -12.38 -5.51
C ILE A 57 4.03 -12.25 -5.50
N ALA A 58 3.44 -12.38 -4.30
CA ALA A 58 1.99 -12.30 -4.13
C ALA A 58 1.48 -10.85 -4.18
N VAL A 59 2.24 -9.91 -3.62
CA VAL A 59 1.84 -8.51 -3.48
C VAL A 59 3.06 -7.62 -3.70
N GLU A 60 2.86 -6.52 -4.41
CA GLU A 60 3.81 -5.41 -4.53
C GLU A 60 3.10 -4.11 -4.13
N ILE A 61 3.81 -3.22 -3.41
CA ILE A 61 3.25 -1.96 -2.92
C ILE A 61 4.21 -0.83 -3.26
N GLU A 62 3.68 0.19 -3.93
CA GLU A 62 4.36 1.46 -4.18
C GLU A 62 3.78 2.54 -3.27
N LEU A 63 4.64 3.39 -2.71
CA LEU A 63 4.26 4.46 -1.79
C LEU A 63 4.73 5.82 -2.26
N ILE A 64 3.84 6.80 -2.08
CA ILE A 64 4.19 8.22 -2.06
C ILE A 64 4.14 8.66 -0.60
N VAL A 65 5.27 9.17 -0.11
CA VAL A 65 5.42 9.63 1.28
C VAL A 65 5.81 11.10 1.31
N GLN A 66 5.25 11.82 2.27
CA GLN A 66 5.69 13.16 2.64
C GLN A 66 6.80 13.02 3.68
N LEU A 67 7.91 13.68 3.45
CA LEU A 67 9.00 13.82 4.41
C LEU A 67 8.77 15.07 5.25
N LYS A 68 9.25 15.06 6.49
CA LYS A 68 9.29 16.26 7.34
C LYS A 68 10.21 17.30 6.70
N ASP A 69 9.85 18.57 6.79
CA ASP A 69 10.77 19.66 6.42
C ASP A 69 11.94 19.71 7.42
N ASP A 70 13.17 19.82 6.90
CA ASP A 70 14.42 19.91 7.68
C ASP A 70 14.67 21.31 8.29
N ALA A 71 13.60 22.06 8.61
CA ALA A 71 13.71 23.44 9.11
C ALA A 71 14.21 23.54 10.56
#